data_AF-A0A6A7LLE0-F1
#
_entry.id   AF-A0A6A7LLE0-F1
#
_cell.length_a   1.000
_cell.length_b   1.000
_cell.length_c   1.000
_cell.angle_alpha   90.00
_cell.angle_beta   90.00
_cell.angle_gamma   90.00
#
_symmetry.space_group_name_H-M   'P 1'
#
loop_
_entity.id
_entity.type
_entity.pdbx_description
1 polymer ?
#
loop_
_entity_poly.entity_id
_entity_poly.type
_entity_poly.pdbx_seq_one_letter_code
_entity_poly.pdbx_strand_id
1 'polypeptide(L)'
;AVTRFSGRPAPLHPGVPNCGLFVMQEAYSHEVSSCGFWPGGGIVDEPAFYAYAYPEPQGFKDYPIQPSEAFYHTGISEFLLPYDVVRSSKPHDEVLLNFLQSTYEAAATCANWDRRALERQ
;
A
#
# COMPACT_ATOMS: atom_id res chain seq x y z
N ALA A 1 -9.57 3.61 -3.97
CA ALA A 1 -8.31 2.86 -3.92
C ALA A 1 -7.97 2.39 -5.33
N VAL A 2 -6.69 2.14 -5.60
CA VAL A 2 -6.18 1.48 -6.81
C VAL A 2 -5.37 0.27 -6.34
N THR A 3 -5.61 -0.90 -6.94
CA THR A 3 -4.98 -2.16 -6.55
C THR A 3 -4.33 -2.81 -7.75
N ARG A 4 -3.09 -3.28 -7.57
CA ARG A 4 -2.33 -4.09 -8.52
C ARG A 4 -2.15 -5.49 -7.97
N PHE A 5 -2.13 -6.48 -8.86
CA PHE A 5 -2.02 -7.89 -8.51
C PHE A 5 -0.81 -8.51 -9.19
N SER A 6 -0.15 -9.45 -8.51
CA SER A 6 0.94 -10.22 -9.13
C SER A 6 0.45 -11.34 -10.04
N GLY A 7 -0.83 -11.72 -9.90
CA GLY A 7 -1.42 -12.90 -10.53
C GLY A 7 -1.19 -14.20 -9.75
N ARG A 8 -0.36 -14.21 -8.70
CA ARG A 8 -0.18 -15.37 -7.82
C ARG A 8 -1.21 -15.40 -6.70
N PRO A 9 -1.64 -16.59 -6.24
CA PRO A 9 -2.52 -16.72 -5.09
C PRO A 9 -1.80 -16.28 -3.81
N ALA A 10 -2.54 -15.69 -2.87
CA ALA A 10 -2.06 -15.36 -1.54
C ALA A 10 -2.45 -16.44 -0.51
N PRO A 11 -1.79 -16.50 0.65
CA PRO A 11 -2.29 -17.26 1.80
C PRO A 11 -3.71 -16.79 2.20
N LEU A 12 -4.45 -17.62 2.93
CA LEU A 12 -5.78 -17.24 3.40
C LEU A 12 -5.70 -16.10 4.41
N HIS A 13 -6.50 -15.05 4.19
CA HIS A 13 -6.61 -13.94 5.15
C HIS A 13 -7.19 -14.43 6.48
N PRO A 14 -6.62 -14.02 7.63
CA PRO A 14 -7.10 -14.44 8.96
C PRO A 14 -8.44 -13.80 9.38
N GLY A 15 -9.10 -13.05 8.49
CA GLY A 15 -10.25 -12.19 8.81
C GLY A 15 -9.88 -10.85 9.48
N VAL A 16 -10.91 -10.04 9.74
CA VAL A 16 -10.85 -8.79 10.52
C VAL A 16 -12.11 -8.68 11.38
N PRO A 17 -12.11 -7.89 12.48
CA PRO A 17 -13.29 -7.70 13.30
C PRO A 17 -14.50 -7.21 12.50
N ASN A 18 -15.70 -7.69 12.86
CA ASN A 18 -16.97 -7.29 12.25
C ASN A 18 -17.10 -7.56 10.73
N CYS A 19 -16.26 -8.43 10.17
CA CYS A 19 -16.33 -8.87 8.77
C CYS A 19 -16.37 -10.40 8.70
N GLY A 20 -17.19 -10.97 7.80
CA GLY A 20 -17.22 -12.41 7.58
C GLY A 20 -15.88 -12.91 7.04
N LEU A 21 -15.35 -14.02 7.58
CA LEU A 21 -14.05 -14.57 7.18
C LEU A 21 -13.94 -14.79 5.67
N PHE A 22 -14.98 -15.35 5.05
CA PHE A 22 -15.03 -15.61 3.61
C PHE A 22 -14.91 -14.33 2.78
N VAL A 23 -15.39 -13.19 3.27
CA VAL A 23 -15.29 -11.90 2.56
C VAL A 23 -13.83 -11.48 2.46
N MET A 24 -13.07 -11.62 3.54
CA MET A 24 -11.65 -11.29 3.55
C MET A 24 -10.83 -12.27 2.72
N GLN A 25 -11.15 -13.57 2.78
CA GLN A 25 -10.45 -14.57 1.97
C GLN A 25 -10.69 -14.41 0.47
N GLU A 26 -11.91 -14.01 0.07
CA GLU A 26 -12.22 -13.71 -1.33
C GLU A 26 -11.54 -12.41 -1.80
N ALA A 27 -11.67 -11.33 -1.01
CA ALA A 27 -11.11 -10.02 -1.34
C ALA A 27 -9.57 -10.03 -1.43
N TYR A 28 -8.92 -10.91 -0.68
CA TYR A 28 -7.45 -11.05 -0.63
C TYR A 28 -6.98 -12.43 -1.11
N SER A 29 -7.66 -12.99 -2.11
CA SER A 29 -7.33 -14.31 -2.67
C SER A 29 -6.00 -14.36 -3.44
N HIS A 30 -5.51 -13.21 -3.89
CA HIS A 30 -4.26 -13.06 -4.66
C HIS A 30 -3.34 -12.05 -4.00
N GLU A 31 -2.04 -12.12 -4.32
CA GLU A 31 -1.10 -11.13 -3.83
C GLU A 31 -1.43 -9.74 -4.39
N VAL A 32 -1.49 -8.73 -3.52
CA VAL A 32 -1.90 -7.37 -3.88
C VAL A 32 -0.90 -6.33 -3.40
N SER A 33 -0.85 -5.22 -4.12
CA SER A 33 -0.34 -3.93 -3.68
C SER A 33 -1.46 -2.93 -3.91
N SER A 34 -1.92 -2.28 -2.84
CA SER A 34 -3.09 -1.42 -2.86
C SER A 34 -2.76 -0.08 -2.27
N CYS A 35 -3.26 0.99 -2.86
CA CYS A 35 -3.09 2.34 -2.37
C CYS A 35 -4.39 3.13 -2.43
N GLY A 36 -4.51 4.15 -1.58
CA GLY A 36 -5.72 4.96 -1.53
C GLY A 36 -5.56 6.19 -0.65
N PHE A 37 -6.71 6.69 -0.20
CA PHE A 37 -6.79 7.88 0.64
C PHE A 37 -7.72 7.61 1.82
N TRP A 38 -7.25 7.93 3.01
CA TRP A 38 -8.03 8.00 4.24
C TRP A 38 -8.39 9.47 4.49
N PRO A 39 -9.68 9.82 4.66
CA PRO A 39 -10.09 11.20 4.94
C PRO A 39 -9.83 11.66 6.38
N GLY A 40 -9.31 10.79 7.25
CA GLY A 40 -9.13 11.05 8.68
C GLY A 40 -10.34 10.61 9.54
N GLY A 41 -10.27 10.86 10.84
CA GLY A 41 -11.35 10.58 11.82
C GLY A 41 -11.57 9.11 12.14
N GLY A 42 -10.61 8.24 11.82
CA GLY A 42 -10.65 6.80 12.07
C GLY A 42 -9.43 6.31 12.84
N ILE A 43 -8.82 5.21 12.38
CA ILE A 43 -7.55 4.71 12.96
C ILE A 43 -6.41 5.71 12.71
N VAL A 44 -6.46 6.38 11.55
CA VAL A 44 -5.63 7.55 11.26
C VAL A 44 -6.52 8.78 11.43
N ASP A 45 -6.14 9.67 12.35
CA ASP A 45 -6.94 10.85 12.70
C ASP A 45 -6.85 11.92 11.59
N GLU A 46 -5.63 12.16 11.08
CA GLU A 46 -5.39 13.10 9.98
C GLU A 46 -5.62 12.46 8.60
N PRO A 47 -6.00 13.25 7.58
CA PRO A 47 -6.11 12.74 6.22
C PRO A 47 -4.74 12.30 5.69
N ALA A 48 -4.68 11.12 5.06
CA ALA A 48 -3.43 10.57 4.55
C ALA A 48 -3.66 9.70 3.31
N PHE A 49 -2.68 9.70 2.41
CA PHE A 49 -2.56 8.65 1.40
C PHE A 49 -1.96 7.41 2.05
N TYR A 50 -2.45 6.23 1.67
CA TYR A 50 -1.95 4.97 2.19
C TYR A 50 -1.51 4.03 1.08
N ALA A 51 -0.62 3.11 1.42
CA ALA A 51 -0.26 1.98 0.59
C ALA A 51 0.08 0.75 1.43
N TYR A 52 -0.36 -0.44 1.02
CA TYR A 52 -0.04 -1.70 1.68
C TYR A 52 0.14 -2.83 0.67
N ALA A 53 0.68 -3.95 1.14
CA ALA A 53 0.77 -5.20 0.39
C ALA A 53 0.15 -6.36 1.19
N TYR A 54 -0.50 -7.28 0.50
CA TYR A 54 -0.97 -8.53 1.10
C TYR A 54 -0.57 -9.74 0.24
N PRO A 55 0.05 -10.79 0.83
CA PRO A 55 0.65 -10.77 2.17
C PRO A 55 1.76 -9.71 2.22
N GLU A 56 2.08 -9.20 3.40
CA GLU A 56 3.22 -8.29 3.57
C GLU A 56 4.52 -9.05 3.22
N PRO A 57 5.27 -8.66 2.18
CA PRO A 57 6.50 -9.36 1.84
C PRO A 57 7.63 -9.00 2.80
N GLN A 58 8.55 -9.93 3.03
CA GLN A 58 9.71 -9.70 3.88
C GLN A 58 10.50 -8.49 3.39
N GLY A 59 10.78 -7.55 4.31
CA GLY A 59 11.50 -6.30 4.01
C GLY A 59 10.62 -5.17 3.47
N PHE A 60 9.31 -5.37 3.27
CA PHE A 60 8.40 -4.33 2.82
C PHE A 60 8.39 -3.11 3.74
N LYS A 61 8.16 -3.33 5.04
CA LYS A 61 8.09 -2.27 6.06
C LYS A 61 9.37 -1.43 6.20
N ASP A 62 10.51 -2.00 5.81
CA ASP A 62 11.85 -1.40 5.93
C ASP A 62 12.35 -0.87 4.57
N TYR A 63 11.57 -1.02 3.49
CA TYR A 63 11.96 -0.61 2.16
C TYR A 63 12.05 0.92 2.06
N PRO A 64 13.12 1.48 1.47
CA PRO A 64 13.24 2.92 1.32
C PRO A 64 12.20 3.44 0.32
N ILE A 65 11.22 4.18 0.83
CA ILE A 65 10.18 4.84 0.01
C ILE A 65 10.42 6.35 -0.08
N GLN A 66 9.68 7.00 -0.98
CA GLN A 66 9.67 8.45 -1.15
C GLN A 66 8.22 8.97 -1.00
N PRO A 67 8.01 10.23 -0.60
CA PRO A 67 9.01 11.17 -0.09
C PRO A 67 9.49 10.76 1.32
N SER A 68 10.51 11.44 1.87
CA SER A 68 11.06 11.15 3.21
C SER A 68 10.08 11.34 4.36
N GLU A 69 9.01 12.10 4.12
CA GLU A 69 7.93 12.40 5.04
C GLU A 69 6.90 11.26 5.11
N ALA A 70 6.94 10.31 4.17
CA ALA A 70 6.16 9.08 4.25
C ALA A 70 6.79 8.12 5.26
N PHE A 71 5.95 7.36 5.97
CA PHE A 71 6.40 6.45 7.02
C PHE A 71 5.55 5.19 7.10
N TYR A 72 6.09 4.13 7.71
CA TYR A 72 5.36 2.89 7.95
C TYR A 72 4.61 2.93 9.30
N HIS A 73 3.31 2.70 9.29
CA HIS A 73 2.49 2.64 10.50
C HIS A 73 2.27 1.17 10.93
N THR A 74 3.10 0.70 11.88
CA THR A 74 3.09 -0.70 12.35
C THR A 74 1.76 -1.17 12.93
N GLY A 75 0.93 -0.26 13.46
CA GLY A 75 -0.37 -0.61 14.03
C GLY A 75 -1.42 -1.03 12.99
N ILE A 76 -1.27 -0.62 11.72
CA ILE A 76 -2.18 -0.98 10.62
C ILE A 76 -1.48 -1.69 9.46
N SER A 77 -0.16 -1.82 9.53
CA SER A 77 0.66 -2.44 8.49
C SER A 77 0.53 -1.75 7.12
N GLU A 78 0.51 -0.41 7.13
CA GLU A 78 0.42 0.42 5.93
C GLU A 78 1.50 1.49 5.93
N PHE A 79 2.00 1.84 4.76
CA PHE A 79 2.69 3.11 4.55
C PHE A 79 1.68 4.26 4.50
N LEU A 80 2.01 5.37 5.14
CA LEU A 80 1.21 6.58 5.16
C LEU A 80 2.02 7.77 4.64
N LEU A 81 1.37 8.61 3.84
CA LEU A 81 1.85 9.94 3.45
C LEU A 81 0.79 10.96 3.89
N PRO A 82 1.06 11.81 4.90
CA PRO A 82 0.11 12.82 5.35
C PRO A 82 -0.31 13.74 4.22
N TYR A 83 -1.61 14.04 4.14
CA TYR A 83 -2.15 14.91 3.10
C TYR A 83 -1.53 16.30 3.13
N ASP A 84 -1.22 16.84 4.32
CA ASP A 84 -0.61 18.15 4.46
C ASP A 84 0.79 18.26 3.86
N VAL A 85 1.56 17.16 3.83
CA VAL A 85 2.84 17.09 3.12
C VAL A 85 2.60 17.30 1.63
N VAL A 86 1.66 16.55 1.04
CA VAL A 86 1.31 16.68 -0.37
C VAL A 86 0.81 18.10 -0.65
N ARG A 87 -0.17 18.59 0.12
CA ARG A 87 -0.79 19.91 -0.06
C ARG A 87 0.19 21.08 0.10
N SER A 88 1.25 20.95 0.89
CA SER A 88 2.24 22.01 1.10
C SER A 88 3.47 21.92 0.18
N SER A 89 3.75 20.74 -0.39
CA SER A 89 4.86 20.51 -1.31
C SER A 89 4.71 21.20 -2.66
N LYS A 90 5.78 21.36 -3.43
CA LYS A 90 5.71 21.74 -4.85
C LYS A 90 6.81 21.01 -5.62
N PRO A 91 6.49 20.29 -6.71
CA PRO A 91 5.15 20.04 -7.27
C PRO A 91 4.38 18.92 -6.54
N HIS A 92 3.10 19.19 -6.21
CA HIS A 92 2.23 18.28 -5.43
C HIS A 92 2.06 16.89 -6.06
N ASP A 93 1.82 16.86 -7.37
CA ASP A 93 1.54 15.61 -8.10
C ASP A 93 2.76 14.68 -8.09
N GLU A 94 3.97 15.23 -8.19
CA GLU A 94 5.20 14.45 -8.16
C GLU A 94 5.43 13.81 -6.79
N VAL A 95 5.17 14.55 -5.70
CA VAL A 95 5.28 14.01 -4.34
C VAL A 95 4.33 12.84 -4.13
N LEU A 96 3.08 12.95 -4.58
CA LEU A 96 2.13 11.86 -4.50
C LEU A 96 2.54 10.69 -5.40
N LEU A 97 2.92 10.95 -6.66
CA LEU A 97 3.33 9.90 -7.60
C LEU A 97 4.57 9.15 -7.10
N ASN A 98 5.54 9.84 -6.49
CA ASN A 98 6.72 9.21 -5.90
C ASN A 98 6.34 8.26 -4.75
N PHE A 99 5.35 8.61 -3.95
CA PHE A 99 4.80 7.72 -2.92
C PHE A 99 4.10 6.50 -3.49
N LEU A 100 3.18 6.69 -4.43
CA LEU A 100 2.46 5.59 -5.05
C LEU A 100 3.41 4.64 -5.81
N GLN A 101 4.41 5.18 -6.49
CA GLN A 101 5.39 4.41 -7.24
C GLN A 101 6.36 3.67 -6.31
N SER A 102 6.98 4.35 -5.35
CA SER A 102 7.97 3.72 -4.47
C SER A 102 7.37 2.65 -3.56
N THR A 103 6.12 2.81 -3.12
CA THR A 103 5.41 1.78 -2.33
C THR A 103 4.98 0.58 -3.18
N TYR A 104 4.61 0.79 -4.45
CA TYR A 104 4.44 -0.30 -5.41
C TYR A 104 5.76 -1.05 -5.65
N GLU A 105 6.86 -0.33 -5.84
CA GLU A 105 8.19 -0.92 -6.02
C GLU A 105 8.64 -1.71 -4.81
N ALA A 106 8.37 -1.22 -3.59
CA ALA A 106 8.58 -1.95 -2.35
C ALA A 106 7.85 -3.29 -2.37
N ALA A 107 6.55 -3.30 -2.72
CA ALA A 107 5.75 -4.52 -2.78
C ALA A 107 6.28 -5.48 -3.85
N ALA A 108 6.42 -5.00 -5.10
CA ALA A 108 6.78 -5.82 -6.24
C ALA A 108 8.21 -6.37 -6.15
N THR A 109 9.15 -5.60 -5.59
CA THR A 109 10.54 -6.03 -5.42
C THR A 109 10.67 -7.03 -4.28
N CYS A 110 10.15 -6.71 -3.09
CA CYS A 110 10.25 -7.58 -1.92
C CYS A 110 9.48 -8.90 -2.10
N ALA A 111 8.36 -8.88 -2.84
CA ALA A 111 7.60 -10.09 -3.17
C ALA A 111 8.09 -10.79 -4.45
N ASN A 112 9.14 -10.28 -5.12
CA ASN A 112 9.67 -10.85 -6.36
C ASN A 112 8.57 -11.08 -7.43
N TRP A 113 7.82 -10.02 -7.75
CA TRP A 113 6.81 -10.04 -8.81
C TRP A 113 7.47 -10.02 -10.19
N ASP A 114 6.83 -10.64 -11.19
CA ASP A 114 7.27 -10.53 -12.58
C ASP A 114 6.87 -9.16 -13.16
N ARG A 115 7.61 -8.12 -12.79
CA ARG A 115 7.34 -6.74 -13.20
C ARG A 115 7.32 -6.54 -14.71
N ARG A 116 8.12 -7.32 -15.45
CA ARG A 116 8.14 -7.26 -16.93
C ARG A 116 6.82 -7.69 -17.55
N ALA A 117 6.11 -8.64 -16.93
CA ALA A 117 4.79 -9.05 -17.39
C ALA A 117 3.67 -8.07 -16.98
N LEU A 118 3.90 -7.25 -15.95
CA LEU A 118 2.89 -6.38 -15.34
C LEU A 118 2.97 -4.92 -15.79
N GLU A 119 4.17 -4.42 -16.07
CA GLU A 119 4.44 -3.03 -16.41
C GLU A 119 4.40 -2.81 -17.92
N ARG A 120 3.78 -1.71 -18.35
CA ARG A 120 3.77 -1.32 -19.78
C ARG A 120 5.09 -0.62 -20.12
N GLN A 121 5.69 -1.01 -21.24
CA GLN A 121 6.83 -0.33 -21.86
C GLN A 121 6.39 0.88 -22.68
#